data_AF-A0A7S1SMK8-F1
#
_entry.id   AF-A0A7S1SMK8-F1
#
_cell.length_a   1.000
_cell.length_b   1.000
_cell.length_c   1.000
_cell.angle_alpha   90.00
_cell.angle_beta   90.00
_cell.angle_gamma   90.00
#
_symmetry.space_group_name_H-M   'P 1'
#
loop_
_entity.id
_entity.type
_entity.pdbx_description
1 polymer ?
#
loop_
_entity_poly.entity_id
_entity_poly.type
_entity_poly.pdbx_seq_one_letter_code
_entity_poly.pdbx_strand_id
1 'polypeptide(L)'
;TQPPPLMCLEIGCGSGYVICSLALMLAQTGCHAECFATDLSTSATAACAETLSAHNVEHVDVLRMDLLSALLPRIRGKVDILVFNPPYVPTPDEEVPPSQWVYDADGCRINAAWAGGWKGRVVIDRVLPLVDKVLSP
;
A
#
# COMPACT_ATOMS: atom_id res chain seq x y z
N THR A 1 -12.88 -16.93 -19.30
CA THR A 1 -11.60 -16.38 -18.82
C THR A 1 -11.93 -15.13 -18.03
N GLN A 2 -11.27 -14.89 -16.90
CA GLN A 2 -11.49 -13.63 -16.19
C GLN A 2 -10.92 -12.46 -17.02
N PRO A 3 -11.56 -11.28 -16.98
CA PRO A 3 -11.02 -10.09 -17.65
C PRO A 3 -9.67 -9.71 -17.03
N PRO A 4 -8.78 -9.05 -17.79
CA PRO A 4 -7.55 -8.49 -17.23
C PRO A 4 -7.88 -7.45 -16.14
N PRO A 5 -7.03 -7.30 -15.10
CA PRO A 5 -7.26 -6.29 -14.06
C PRO A 5 -7.20 -4.88 -14.65
N LEU A 6 -8.07 -4.00 -14.15
CA LEU A 6 -8.15 -2.59 -14.50
C LEU A 6 -7.54 -1.71 -13.42
N MET A 7 -7.63 -2.10 -12.15
CA MET A 7 -7.07 -1.35 -11.02
C MET A 7 -6.32 -2.26 -10.05
N CYS A 8 -5.07 -1.89 -9.77
CA CYS A 8 -4.21 -2.55 -8.80
C CYS A 8 -3.84 -1.57 -7.68
N LEU A 9 -3.74 -2.07 -6.44
CA LEU A 9 -3.48 -1.24 -5.27
C LEU A 9 -2.56 -1.96 -4.30
N GLU A 10 -1.45 -1.33 -3.93
CA GLU A 10 -0.61 -1.76 -2.81
C GLU A 10 -0.84 -0.86 -1.58
N ILE A 11 -1.13 -1.49 -0.44
CA ILE A 11 -1.14 -0.84 0.88
C ILE A 11 0.22 -1.08 1.55
N GLY A 12 0.84 -0.02 2.09
CA GLY A 12 2.15 -0.08 2.73
C GLY A 12 3.27 -0.39 1.74
N CYS A 13 3.45 0.48 0.74
CA CYS A 13 4.38 0.21 -0.37
C CYS A 13 5.85 0.10 0.04
N GLY A 14 6.25 0.67 1.19
CA GLY A 14 7.63 0.61 1.65
C GLY A 14 8.59 1.13 0.58
N SER A 15 9.50 0.27 0.12
CA SER A 15 10.44 0.63 -0.96
C SER A 15 9.82 0.68 -2.36
N GLY A 16 8.61 0.17 -2.56
CA GLY A 16 7.91 0.15 -3.85
C GLY A 16 8.26 -1.00 -4.78
N TYR A 17 9.06 -1.98 -4.34
CA TYR A 17 9.47 -3.11 -5.20
C TYR A 17 8.29 -3.97 -5.64
N VAL A 18 7.28 -4.14 -4.79
CA VAL A 18 6.14 -5.02 -5.05
C VAL A 18 5.21 -4.38 -6.08
N ILE A 19 4.76 -3.14 -5.89
CA ILE A 19 3.96 -2.43 -6.91
C ILE A 19 4.74 -2.23 -8.22
N CYS A 20 6.04 -1.93 -8.16
CA CYS A 20 6.88 -1.80 -9.36
C CYS A 20 6.93 -3.13 -10.13
N SER A 21 7.16 -4.24 -9.43
CA SER A 21 7.17 -5.58 -10.05
C SER A 21 5.80 -5.93 -10.64
N LEU A 22 4.70 -5.63 -9.93
CA LEU A 22 3.35 -5.84 -10.44
C LEU A 22 3.11 -5.07 -11.74
N ALA A 23 3.44 -3.77 -11.77
CA ALA A 23 3.29 -2.94 -12.95
C ALA A 23 4.10 -3.47 -14.14
N LEU A 24 5.35 -3.90 -13.92
CA LEU A 24 6.19 -4.52 -14.96
C LEU A 24 5.61 -5.84 -15.48
N MET A 25 5.11 -6.70 -14.59
CA MET A 25 4.48 -7.96 -14.98
C MET A 25 3.21 -7.74 -15.81
N LEU A 26 2.36 -6.76 -15.42
CA LEU A 26 1.17 -6.40 -16.18
C LEU A 26 1.54 -5.86 -17.57
N ALA A 27 2.53 -4.97 -17.66
CA ALA A 27 3.03 -4.45 -18.92
C ALA A 27 3.55 -5.55 -19.86
N GLN A 28 4.27 -6.55 -19.33
CA GLN A 28 4.74 -7.71 -20.10
C GLN A 28 3.59 -8.55 -20.69
N THR A 29 2.43 -8.56 -20.03
CA THR A 29 1.22 -9.26 -20.53
C THR A 29 0.40 -8.40 -21.51
N GLY A 30 0.78 -7.15 -21.76
CA GLY A 30 -0.01 -6.18 -22.52
C GLY A 30 -1.24 -5.66 -21.76
N CYS A 31 -1.29 -5.87 -20.44
CA CYS A 31 -2.34 -5.37 -19.57
C CYS A 31 -2.02 -3.94 -19.12
N HIS A 32 -2.95 -3.02 -19.35
CA HIS A 32 -2.86 -1.63 -18.90
C HIS A 32 -3.81 -1.43 -17.72
N ALA A 33 -3.31 -1.61 -16.50
CA ALA A 33 -4.04 -1.35 -15.26
C ALA A 33 -3.58 -0.03 -14.62
N GLU A 34 -4.52 0.72 -14.03
CA GLU A 34 -4.20 1.82 -13.12
C GLU A 34 -3.64 1.24 -11.83
N CYS A 35 -2.41 1.62 -11.47
CA CYS A 35 -1.75 1.12 -10.28
C CYS A 35 -1.65 2.24 -9.22
N PHE A 36 -1.95 1.91 -7.98
CA PHE A 36 -1.84 2.81 -6.84
C PHE A 36 -0.93 2.18 -5.77
N ALA A 37 -0.12 2.99 -5.13
CA ALA A 37 0.70 2.60 -3.99
C ALA A 37 0.44 3.57 -2.84
N THR A 38 0.21 3.05 -1.65
CA THR A 38 -0.06 3.89 -0.47
C THR A 38 0.91 3.57 0.65
N ASP A 39 1.33 4.58 1.39
CA ASP A 39 2.09 4.39 2.62
C ASP A 39 1.85 5.56 3.58
N LEU A 40 2.02 5.31 4.88
CA LEU A 40 1.93 6.36 5.89
C LEU A 40 3.22 7.19 5.91
N SER A 41 4.36 6.58 5.61
CA SER A 41 5.69 7.18 5.70
C SER A 41 6.03 8.03 4.47
N THR A 42 6.45 9.28 4.69
CA THR A 42 6.97 10.12 3.60
C THR A 42 8.19 9.49 2.94
N SER A 43 9.11 8.91 3.73
CA SER A 43 10.32 8.29 3.19
C SER A 43 10.01 7.04 2.38
N ALA A 44 8.99 6.26 2.77
CA ALA A 44 8.53 5.12 1.98
C ALA A 44 7.92 5.58 0.65
N THR A 45 7.03 6.57 0.68
CA THR A 45 6.46 7.11 -0.57
C THR A 45 7.52 7.69 -1.51
N ALA A 46 8.55 8.36 -0.97
CA ALA A 46 9.68 8.86 -1.74
C ALA A 46 10.52 7.71 -2.35
N ALA A 47 10.88 6.71 -1.53
CA ALA A 47 11.63 5.53 -1.98
C ALA A 47 10.86 4.71 -3.03
N CYS A 48 9.54 4.61 -2.90
CA CYS A 48 8.67 3.99 -3.89
C CYS A 48 8.72 4.76 -5.22
N ALA A 49 8.59 6.09 -5.18
CA ALA A 49 8.70 6.93 -6.39
C ALA A 49 10.07 6.80 -7.06
N GLU A 50 11.16 6.76 -6.28
CA GLU A 50 12.51 6.53 -6.79
C GLU A 50 12.65 5.16 -7.44
N THR A 51 12.10 4.10 -6.82
CA THR A 51 12.11 2.74 -7.37
C THR A 51 11.36 2.67 -8.70
N LEU A 52 10.18 3.31 -8.79
CA LEU A 52 9.40 3.37 -10.02
C LEU A 52 10.17 4.10 -11.13
N SER A 53 10.76 5.26 -10.81
CA SER A 53 11.58 6.03 -11.75
C SER A 53 12.80 5.25 -12.22
N ALA A 54 13.48 4.52 -11.33
CA ALA A 54 14.68 3.74 -11.67
C ALA A 54 14.39 2.54 -12.58
N HIS A 55 13.14 2.09 -12.64
CA HIS A 55 12.68 0.98 -13.48
C HIS A 55 11.80 1.43 -14.65
N ASN A 56 11.73 2.73 -14.92
CA ASN A 56 10.95 3.34 -16.00
C ASN A 56 9.45 2.96 -15.94
N VAL A 57 8.88 2.93 -14.73
CA VAL A 57 7.45 2.69 -14.50
C VAL A 57 6.75 4.03 -14.26
N GLU A 58 5.91 4.46 -15.20
CA GLU A 58 5.27 5.79 -15.17
C GLU A 58 3.79 5.77 -14.73
N HIS A 59 3.15 4.59 -14.71
CA HIS A 59 1.70 4.45 -14.49
C HIS A 59 1.34 3.95 -13.09
N VAL A 60 2.03 4.45 -12.06
CA VAL A 60 1.75 4.13 -10.66
C VAL A 60 1.63 5.43 -9.85
N ASP A 61 0.45 5.67 -9.28
CA ASP A 61 0.21 6.80 -8.38
C ASP A 61 0.63 6.45 -6.95
N VAL A 62 1.64 7.14 -6.42
CA VAL A 62 2.12 6.96 -5.04
C VAL A 62 1.51 8.02 -4.13
N LEU A 63 0.81 7.59 -3.09
CA LEU A 63 -0.01 8.44 -2.23
C LEU A 63 0.36 8.26 -0.75
N ARG A 64 0.74 9.35 -0.08
CA ARG A 64 0.96 9.33 1.37
C ARG A 64 -0.36 9.42 2.12
N MET A 65 -0.81 8.32 2.71
CA MET A 65 -2.05 8.27 3.47
C MET A 65 -2.08 7.12 4.49
N ASP A 66 -2.99 7.20 5.45
CA ASP A 66 -3.31 6.07 6.32
C ASP A 66 -4.23 5.08 5.60
N LEU A 67 -3.71 3.89 5.30
CA LEU A 67 -4.41 2.81 4.61
C LEU A 67 -5.09 3.31 3.33
N LEU A 68 -6.42 3.38 3.32
CA LEU A 68 -7.25 3.76 2.16
C LEU A 68 -8.01 5.08 2.38
N SER A 69 -7.60 5.88 3.37
CA SER A 69 -8.36 7.04 3.87
C SER A 69 -8.72 8.07 2.80
N ALA A 70 -7.84 8.33 1.82
CA ALA A 70 -8.07 9.31 0.75
C ALA A 70 -8.78 8.71 -0.50
N LEU A 71 -8.77 7.39 -0.64
CA LEU A 71 -9.33 6.70 -1.80
C LEU A 71 -10.81 6.32 -1.60
N LEU A 72 -11.22 6.05 -0.36
CA LEU A 72 -12.62 5.78 -0.06
C LEU A 72 -13.46 7.07 -0.08
N PRO A 73 -14.72 7.02 -0.56
CA PRO A 73 -15.44 5.84 -1.07
C PRO A 73 -15.25 5.60 -2.59
N ARG A 74 -14.39 6.35 -3.28
CA ARG A 74 -14.32 6.39 -4.75
C ARG A 74 -13.88 5.06 -5.40
N ILE A 75 -13.10 4.27 -4.68
CA ILE A 75 -12.55 2.98 -5.13
C ILE A 75 -13.41 1.77 -4.73
N ARG A 76 -14.62 1.97 -4.18
CA ARG A 76 -15.48 0.85 -3.78
C ARG A 76 -15.84 -0.03 -4.98
N GLY A 77 -15.63 -1.34 -4.84
CA GLY A 77 -15.93 -2.32 -5.89
C GLY A 77 -15.08 -2.20 -7.15
N LYS A 78 -13.89 -1.60 -7.07
CA LYS A 78 -13.06 -1.28 -8.25
C LYS A 78 -11.68 -1.93 -8.26
N VAL A 79 -11.16 -2.35 -7.11
CA VAL A 79 -9.79 -2.86 -7.00
C VAL A 79 -9.75 -4.34 -7.39
N ASP A 80 -9.13 -4.67 -8.52
CA ASP A 80 -9.03 -6.05 -8.99
C ASP A 80 -7.90 -6.82 -8.31
N ILE A 81 -6.81 -6.13 -7.99
CA ILE A 81 -5.68 -6.68 -7.26
C ILE A 81 -5.36 -5.76 -6.09
N LEU A 82 -5.53 -6.28 -4.87
CA LEU A 82 -5.08 -5.61 -3.65
C LEU A 82 -3.91 -6.38 -3.06
N VAL A 83 -2.78 -5.70 -2.89
CA VAL A 83 -1.60 -6.23 -2.21
C VAL A 83 -1.43 -5.50 -0.89
N PHE A 84 -1.18 -6.25 0.18
CA PHE A 84 -0.84 -5.67 1.47
C PHE A 84 0.16 -6.57 2.17
N ASN A 85 1.37 -6.05 2.37
CA ASN A 85 2.37 -6.66 3.26
C ASN A 85 2.36 -5.88 4.60
N PRO A 86 1.49 -6.24 5.55
CA PRO A 86 1.25 -5.44 6.75
C PRO A 86 2.44 -5.44 7.71
N PRO A 87 2.51 -4.50 8.67
CA PRO A 87 3.30 -4.71 9.88
C PRO A 87 2.66 -5.83 10.73
N TYR A 88 3.24 -7.03 10.67
CA TYR A 88 2.69 -8.25 11.28
C TYR A 88 3.48 -8.76 12.50
N VAL A 89 4.54 -8.07 12.92
CA VAL A 89 5.35 -8.50 14.06
C VAL A 89 4.58 -8.19 15.35
N PRO A 90 4.37 -9.17 16.24
CA PRO A 90 3.77 -8.90 17.54
C PRO A 90 4.65 -7.95 18.36
N THR A 91 4.06 -6.83 18.77
CA THR A 91 4.70 -5.79 19.60
C THR A 91 3.71 -5.32 20.66
N PRO A 92 4.16 -4.58 21.68
CA PRO A 92 3.25 -3.72 22.45
C PRO A 92 2.45 -2.80 21.51
N ASP A 93 1.20 -2.50 21.87
CA ASP A 93 0.31 -1.67 21.04
C ASP A 93 0.84 -0.23 20.92
N GLU A 94 1.59 0.22 21.91
CA GLU A 94 2.24 1.54 21.95
C GLU A 94 3.35 1.68 20.90
N GLU A 95 3.84 0.56 20.34
CA GLU A 95 4.77 0.58 19.22
C GLU A 95 4.06 0.73 17.88
N VAL A 96 2.75 0.46 17.78
CA VAL A 96 2.00 0.69 16.55
C VAL A 96 1.84 2.20 16.36
N PRO A 97 2.39 2.80 15.30
CA PRO A 97 2.23 4.23 15.07
C PRO A 97 0.75 4.56 14.86
N PRO A 98 0.19 5.54 15.59
CA PRO A 98 -1.14 6.03 15.31
C PRO A 98 -1.22 6.65 13.92
N SER A 99 -2.39 6.59 13.29
CA SER A 99 -2.65 7.07 11.92
C SER A 99 -2.32 8.55 11.66
N GLN A 100 -2.20 9.34 12.73
CA GLN A 100 -1.88 10.77 12.72
C GLN A 100 -0.39 11.08 12.93
N TRP A 101 0.46 10.05 13.06
CA TRP A 101 1.90 10.23 13.28
C TRP A 101 2.58 10.51 11.94
N VAL A 102 2.48 11.76 11.54
CA VAL A 102 3.37 12.38 10.57
C VAL A 102 4.62 12.79 11.32
N TYR A 103 5.82 12.25 11.02
CA TYR A 103 7.08 13.02 11.06
C TYR A 103 8.20 12.34 10.27
N ASP A 104 8.56 12.89 9.11
CA ASP A 104 9.95 13.11 8.71
C ASP A 104 10.36 14.54 9.18
N ALA A 105 11.57 14.87 9.65
CA ALA A 105 12.92 14.40 9.35
C ALA A 105 13.79 13.93 10.56
N ASP A 106 13.27 13.91 11.80
CA ASP A 106 14.03 13.57 13.03
C ASP A 106 13.33 12.51 13.93
N GLY A 107 12.35 11.76 13.43
CA GLY A 107 11.50 10.96 14.33
C GLY A 107 10.50 9.98 13.71
N CYS A 108 10.63 9.64 12.41
CA CYS A 108 9.85 8.53 11.86
C CYS A 108 10.36 7.24 12.50
N ARG A 109 9.56 6.62 13.37
CA ARG A 109 9.91 5.30 13.89
C ARG A 109 9.70 4.33 12.72
N ILE A 110 10.80 3.79 12.19
CA ILE A 110 10.81 2.71 11.19
C ILE A 110 9.96 1.51 11.64
N ASN A 111 9.59 1.45 12.92
CA ASN A 111 8.68 0.47 13.48
C ASN A 111 7.32 0.40 12.79
N ALA A 112 6.86 1.45 12.09
CA ALA A 112 5.69 1.38 11.22
C ALA A 112 5.74 0.23 10.20
N ALA A 113 6.95 -0.17 9.78
CA ALA A 113 7.16 -1.25 8.82
C ALA A 113 6.95 -2.65 9.42
N TRP A 114 6.96 -2.82 10.75
CA TRP A 114 6.85 -4.14 11.37
C TRP A 114 5.88 -4.23 12.55
N ALA A 115 5.73 -3.18 13.36
CA ALA A 115 4.99 -3.18 14.62
C ALA A 115 3.50 -3.37 14.37
N GLY A 116 3.03 -4.60 14.56
CA GLY A 116 1.64 -5.01 14.36
C GLY A 116 0.82 -5.03 15.64
N GLY A 117 1.41 -4.69 16.80
CA GLY A 117 0.71 -4.66 18.08
C GLY A 117 0.31 -6.05 18.57
N TRP A 118 -0.79 -6.13 19.31
CA TRP A 118 -1.32 -7.36 19.87
C TRP A 118 -1.50 -8.43 18.80
N LYS A 119 -0.78 -9.55 18.98
CA LYS A 119 -0.71 -10.68 18.03
C LYS A 119 -0.27 -10.29 16.61
N GLY A 120 0.31 -9.10 16.42
CA GLY A 120 0.71 -8.61 15.11
C GLY A 120 -0.47 -8.25 14.20
N ARG A 121 -1.65 -7.93 14.76
CA ARG A 121 -2.88 -7.77 13.98
C ARG A 121 -3.56 -6.41 14.05
N VAL A 122 -3.10 -5.48 14.88
CA VAL A 122 -3.78 -4.19 15.07
C VAL A 122 -4.01 -3.46 13.73
N VAL A 123 -3.02 -3.48 12.83
CA VAL A 123 -3.15 -2.85 11.50
C VAL A 123 -3.94 -3.73 10.52
N ILE A 124 -3.75 -5.04 10.56
CA ILE A 124 -4.47 -6.00 9.71
C ILE A 124 -5.98 -5.91 9.97
N ASP A 125 -6.39 -5.89 11.24
CA ASP A 125 -7.78 -5.85 11.68
C ASP A 125 -8.47 -4.54 11.26
N ARG A 126 -7.72 -3.47 10.97
CA ARG A 126 -8.24 -2.23 10.38
C ARG A 126 -8.50 -2.34 8.87
N VAL A 127 -7.73 -3.16 8.16
CA VAL A 127 -7.84 -3.35 6.70
C VAL A 127 -8.89 -4.39 6.34
N LEU A 128 -8.99 -5.50 7.08
CA LEU A 128 -9.92 -6.60 6.76
C LEU A 128 -11.37 -6.14 6.49
N PRO A 129 -11.99 -5.22 7.28
CA PRO A 129 -13.35 -4.74 7.02
C PRO A 129 -13.49 -3.82 5.79
N LEU A 130 -12.37 -3.43 5.16
CA LEU A 130 -12.32 -2.61 3.96
C LEU A 130 -12.18 -3.46 2.70
N VAL A 131 -11.56 -4.64 2.79
CA VAL A 131 -11.27 -5.52 1.64
C VAL A 131 -12.53 -5.82 0.84
N ASP A 132 -13.57 -6.33 1.49
CA ASP A 132 -14.86 -6.67 0.84
C ASP A 132 -15.57 -5.45 0.21
N LYS A 133 -15.20 -4.24 0.63
CA LYS A 133 -15.81 -2.99 0.13
C LYS A 133 -15.10 -2.43 -1.08
N VAL A 134 -13.82 -2.76 -1.27
CA VAL A 134 -12.97 -2.18 -2.33
C VAL A 134 -12.72 -3.14 -3.48
N LEU A 135 -12.68 -4.45 -3.20
CA LEU A 135 -12.45 -5.45 -4.24
C LEU A 135 -13.56 -5.46 -5.28
N SER A 136 -13.20 -5.58 -6.56
CA SER A 136 -14.14 -5.84 -7.64
C SER A 136 -14.70 -7.27 -7.55
N PRO A 137 -15.85 -7.56 -8.19
CA PRO A 137 -16.50 -8.88 -8.18
C PRO A 137 -15.73 -10.02 -8.86
#